data_AF-A0A7D5TDZ1-F1
#
_entry.id   AF-A0A7D5TDZ1-F1
#
_cell.length_a   1.000
_cell.length_b   1.000
_cell.length_c   1.000
_cell.angle_alpha   90.00
_cell.angle_beta   90.00
_cell.angle_gamma   90.00
#
_symmetry.space_group_name_H-M   'P 1'
#
loop_
_entity.id
_entity.type
_entity.pdbx_description
1 polymer ?
#
loop_
_entity_poly.entity_id
_entity_poly.type
_entity_poly.pdbx_seq_one_letter_code
_entity_poly.pdbx_strand_id
1 'polypeptide(L)'
;MPQNYETPVTLEFSLELQTDPLGAVLDVRVPDAPSDGARQALLDSIEETLVGARGNLVFQAVRQAHDAVASYASRHDYDLGFFPDTFTGVDATRDRTSVHVEWSWEGDLPMFYEYGVSPHTIEGDPLLHFYYEQIDQWVRTESVEWGSETGGIPESRAVRDSLNWLRREVGQ
;
A
#
# COMPACT_ATOMS: atom_id res chain seq x y z
N MET A 1 14.46 3.75 -51.64
CA MET A 1 14.48 2.78 -50.53
C MET A 1 13.57 3.32 -49.45
N PRO A 2 12.47 2.65 -49.09
CA PRO A 2 11.70 3.08 -47.93
C PRO A 2 12.52 2.77 -46.68
N GLN A 3 12.74 3.77 -45.83
CA GLN A 3 13.30 3.53 -44.50
C GLN A 3 12.24 2.78 -43.69
N ASN A 4 12.55 1.53 -43.32
CA ASN A 4 11.78 0.81 -42.30
C ASN A 4 12.04 1.53 -40.97
N TYR A 5 11.15 2.42 -40.58
CA TYR A 5 11.12 2.91 -39.21
C TYR A 5 10.54 1.77 -38.37
N GLU A 6 11.42 1.03 -37.69
CA GLU A 6 10.98 0.16 -36.60
C GLU A 6 10.38 1.07 -35.53
N THR A 7 9.05 1.04 -35.37
CA THR A 7 8.39 1.77 -34.29
C THR A 7 8.93 1.21 -32.96
N PRO A 8 9.65 2.02 -32.16
CA PRO A 8 10.14 1.55 -30.86
C PRO A 8 8.96 1.24 -29.94
N VAL A 9 9.17 0.33 -28.99
CA VAL A 9 8.23 0.12 -27.89
C VAL A 9 8.47 1.22 -26.86
N THR A 10 7.40 1.93 -26.50
CA THR A 10 7.42 2.90 -25.41
C THR A 10 6.65 2.30 -24.23
N LEU A 11 7.23 2.36 -23.04
CA LEU A 11 6.62 1.93 -21.79
C LEU A 11 6.57 3.13 -20.84
N GLU A 12 5.40 3.42 -20.29
CA GLU A 12 5.19 4.42 -19.26
C GLU A 12 4.73 3.74 -17.98
N PHE A 13 5.30 4.16 -16.85
CA PHE A 13 5.05 3.58 -15.54
C PHE A 13 4.73 4.68 -14.54
N SER A 14 3.63 4.56 -13.81
CA SER A 14 3.29 5.40 -12.66
C SER A 14 2.95 4.53 -11.46
N LEU A 15 3.61 4.77 -10.33
CA LEU A 15 3.26 4.16 -9.04
C LEU A 15 3.03 5.26 -8.02
N GLU A 16 1.81 5.32 -7.51
CA GLU A 16 1.34 6.36 -6.59
C GLU A 16 0.89 5.74 -5.28
N LEU A 17 1.25 6.38 -4.16
CA LEU A 17 0.75 6.02 -2.83
C LEU A 17 -0.62 6.67 -2.64
N GLN A 18 -1.60 5.89 -2.19
CA GLN A 18 -2.89 6.39 -1.74
C GLN A 18 -2.92 6.50 -0.22
N THR A 19 -3.61 7.51 0.31
CA THR A 19 -3.72 7.75 1.76
C THR A 19 -5.14 7.63 2.31
N ASP A 20 -6.13 7.41 1.45
CA ASP A 20 -7.52 7.23 1.85
C ASP A 20 -8.26 6.32 0.83
N PRO A 21 -8.29 5.00 1.05
CA PRO A 21 -7.56 4.24 2.08
C PRO A 21 -6.04 4.20 1.82
N LEU A 22 -5.25 3.78 2.82
CA LEU A 22 -3.81 3.55 2.65
C LEU A 22 -3.59 2.48 1.58
N GLY A 23 -2.82 2.76 0.55
CA GLY A 23 -2.65 1.78 -0.53
C GLY A 23 -1.76 2.28 -1.65
N ALA A 24 -1.90 1.70 -2.82
CA ALA A 24 -1.21 2.17 -4.00
C ALA A 24 -2.02 1.94 -5.28
N VAL A 25 -1.72 2.78 -6.26
CA VAL A 25 -2.19 2.67 -7.64
C VAL A 25 -0.96 2.53 -8.53
N LEU A 26 -0.99 1.52 -9.38
CA LEU A 26 0.04 1.21 -10.37
C LEU A 26 -0.57 1.24 -11.77
N ASP A 27 -0.13 2.19 -12.59
CA ASP A 27 -0.44 2.25 -14.02
C ASP A 27 0.78 1.89 -14.84
N VAL A 28 0.59 0.96 -15.78
CA VAL A 28 1.58 0.67 -16.83
C VAL A 28 0.92 0.84 -18.19
N ARG A 29 1.48 1.73 -19.02
CA ARG A 29 0.97 2.03 -20.37
C ARG A 29 2.01 1.66 -21.42
N VAL A 30 1.55 1.08 -22.50
CA VAL A 30 2.35 0.82 -23.71
C VAL A 30 1.73 1.66 -24.82
N PRO A 31 2.05 2.96 -24.96
CA PRO A 31 1.46 3.85 -25.97
C PRO A 31 1.93 3.53 -27.39
N ASP A 32 3.16 3.07 -27.56
CA ASP A 32 3.75 2.74 -28.86
C ASP A 32 4.29 1.32 -28.89
N ALA A 33 4.04 0.62 -30.00
CA ALA A 33 4.56 -0.71 -30.27
C ALA A 33 4.61 -0.96 -31.79
N PRO A 34 5.49 -1.85 -32.29
CA PRO A 34 5.61 -2.22 -33.70
C PRO A 34 4.31 -2.74 -34.33
N SER A 35 3.45 -3.37 -33.52
CA SER A 35 2.14 -3.85 -33.93
C SER A 35 1.23 -3.98 -32.71
N ASP A 36 -0.08 -4.12 -32.96
CA ASP A 36 -1.06 -4.41 -31.91
C ASP A 36 -0.77 -5.76 -31.23
N GLY A 37 -0.37 -6.78 -32.00
CA GLY A 37 0.02 -8.08 -31.45
C GLY A 37 1.25 -8.00 -30.54
N ALA A 38 2.27 -7.21 -30.91
CA ALA A 38 3.43 -6.98 -30.05
C ALA A 38 3.05 -6.26 -28.75
N ARG A 39 2.13 -5.29 -28.83
CA ARG A 39 1.58 -4.60 -27.66
C ARG A 39 0.83 -5.55 -26.74
N GLN A 40 -0.08 -6.34 -27.29
CA GLN A 40 -0.87 -7.28 -26.49
C GLN A 40 0.03 -8.32 -25.82
N ALA A 41 1.02 -8.88 -26.52
CA ALA A 41 1.97 -9.82 -25.94
C ALA A 41 2.81 -9.19 -24.80
N LEU A 42 3.18 -7.91 -24.93
CA LEU A 42 3.87 -7.19 -23.85
C LEU A 42 2.94 -6.94 -22.66
N LEU A 43 1.70 -6.50 -22.89
CA LEU A 43 0.71 -6.30 -21.83
C LEU A 43 0.37 -7.62 -21.12
N ASP A 44 0.29 -8.75 -21.83
CA ASP A 44 0.12 -10.08 -21.24
C ASP A 44 1.28 -10.39 -20.29
N SER A 45 2.52 -10.13 -20.72
CA SER A 45 3.71 -10.34 -19.88
C SER A 45 3.75 -9.41 -18.67
N ILE A 46 3.30 -8.16 -18.81
CA ILE A 46 3.22 -7.18 -17.73
C ILE A 46 2.17 -7.63 -16.71
N GLU A 47 0.96 -7.97 -17.15
CA GLU A 47 -0.13 -8.43 -16.31
C GLU A 47 0.27 -9.68 -15.53
N GLU A 48 0.89 -10.67 -16.19
CA GLU A 48 1.41 -11.87 -15.53
C GLU A 48 2.48 -11.53 -14.47
N THR A 49 3.42 -10.63 -14.78
CA THR A 49 4.50 -10.25 -13.86
C THR A 49 3.99 -9.46 -12.66
N LEU A 50 3.03 -8.57 -12.88
CA LEU A 50 2.49 -7.67 -11.85
C LEU A 50 1.49 -8.38 -10.94
N VAL A 51 0.57 -9.16 -11.49
CA VAL A 51 -0.59 -9.70 -10.74
C VAL A 51 -0.96 -11.16 -11.09
N GLY A 52 -0.63 -11.66 -12.28
CA GLY A 52 -1.10 -12.98 -12.75
C GLY A 52 -0.30 -14.18 -12.23
N ALA A 53 1.01 -14.02 -12.05
CA ALA A 53 1.90 -15.10 -11.64
C ALA A 53 1.80 -15.39 -10.15
N ARG A 54 2.11 -16.64 -9.76
CA ARG A 54 2.32 -16.98 -8.35
C ARG A 54 3.54 -16.22 -7.82
N GLY A 55 3.33 -15.42 -6.78
CA GLY A 55 4.39 -14.58 -6.24
C GLY A 55 4.76 -13.41 -7.14
N ASN A 56 3.79 -12.87 -7.88
CA ASN A 56 3.92 -11.65 -8.67
C ASN A 56 4.41 -10.45 -7.84
N LEU A 57 4.82 -9.38 -8.53
CA LEU A 57 5.46 -8.23 -7.89
C LEU A 57 4.54 -7.51 -6.90
N VAL A 58 3.24 -7.38 -7.18
CA VAL A 58 2.28 -6.74 -6.26
C VAL A 58 2.13 -7.56 -4.98
N PHE A 59 2.00 -8.88 -5.10
CA PHE A 59 1.97 -9.79 -3.95
C PHE A 59 3.24 -9.66 -3.10
N GLN A 60 4.42 -9.56 -3.73
CA GLN A 60 5.68 -9.38 -3.00
C GLN A 60 5.75 -8.03 -2.29
N ALA A 61 5.24 -6.95 -2.90
CA ALA A 61 5.18 -5.63 -2.27
C ALA A 61 4.22 -5.62 -1.06
N VAL A 62 3.05 -6.25 -1.18
CA VAL A 62 2.09 -6.40 -0.07
C VAL A 62 2.71 -7.21 1.08
N ARG A 63 3.33 -8.35 0.76
CA ARG A 63 4.02 -9.18 1.76
C ARG A 63 5.14 -8.40 2.45
N GLN A 64 5.92 -7.63 1.71
CA GLN A 64 6.99 -6.83 2.30
C GLN A 64 6.45 -5.75 3.24
N ALA A 65 5.31 -5.12 2.92
CA ALA A 65 4.64 -4.21 3.84
C ALA A 65 4.20 -4.93 5.13
N HIS A 66 3.58 -6.12 5.02
CA HIS A 66 3.17 -6.91 6.18
C HIS A 66 4.37 -7.33 7.05
N ASP A 67 5.45 -7.81 6.44
CA ASP A 67 6.68 -8.19 7.14
C ASP A 67 7.32 -6.97 7.85
N ALA A 68 7.30 -5.80 7.21
CA ALA A 68 7.81 -4.56 7.77
C ALA A 68 6.96 -4.08 8.96
N VAL A 69 5.62 -4.17 8.87
CA VAL A 69 4.72 -3.88 10.00
C VAL A 69 4.95 -4.85 11.15
N ALA A 70 5.10 -6.16 10.89
CA ALA A 70 5.38 -7.14 11.93
C ALA A 70 6.72 -6.85 12.65
N SER A 71 7.75 -6.47 11.89
CA SER A 71 9.05 -6.06 12.46
C SER A 71 8.97 -4.75 13.24
N TYR A 72 8.19 -3.78 12.77
CA TYR A 72 7.91 -2.55 13.50
C TYR A 72 7.17 -2.84 14.81
N ALA A 73 6.08 -3.62 14.76
CA ALA A 73 5.29 -4.01 15.92
C ALA A 73 6.15 -4.69 16.99
N SER A 74 6.98 -5.66 16.59
CA SER A 74 7.90 -6.35 17.49
C SER A 74 8.93 -5.43 18.15
N ARG A 75 9.43 -4.39 17.45
CA ARG A 75 10.39 -3.43 18.02
C ARG A 75 9.77 -2.47 19.02
N HIS A 76 8.47 -2.22 18.89
CA HIS A 76 7.73 -1.27 19.72
C HIS A 76 6.80 -1.95 20.74
N ASP A 77 6.80 -3.28 20.80
CA ASP A 77 5.91 -4.08 21.65
C ASP A 77 4.43 -3.78 21.40
N TYR A 78 4.07 -3.60 20.13
CA TYR A 78 2.69 -3.38 19.68
C TYR A 78 2.06 -4.69 19.21
N ASP A 79 0.76 -4.86 19.49
CA ASP A 79 -0.05 -5.88 18.83
C ASP A 79 -0.74 -5.29 17.60
N LEU A 80 -0.10 -5.47 16.44
CA LEU A 80 -0.63 -5.05 15.14
C LEU A 80 -1.10 -6.25 14.30
N GLY A 81 -1.56 -7.33 14.95
CA GLY A 81 -2.10 -8.51 14.29
C GLY A 81 -3.29 -8.20 13.36
N PHE A 82 -3.98 -7.07 13.60
CA PHE A 82 -5.08 -6.61 12.75
C PHE A 82 -4.63 -6.13 11.36
N PHE A 83 -3.37 -5.70 11.18
CA PHE A 83 -2.95 -4.98 9.96
C PHE A 83 -3.10 -5.83 8.68
N PRO A 84 -2.71 -7.11 8.63
CA PRO A 84 -2.99 -7.96 7.47
C PRO A 84 -4.49 -8.17 7.21
N ASP A 85 -5.31 -8.19 8.26
CA ASP A 85 -6.75 -8.41 8.16
C ASP A 85 -7.50 -7.21 7.55
N THR A 86 -6.91 -6.03 7.54
CA THR A 86 -7.48 -4.86 6.85
C THR A 86 -7.18 -4.81 5.36
N PHE A 87 -6.35 -5.72 4.84
CA PHE A 87 -6.01 -5.74 3.42
C PHE A 87 -7.24 -6.11 2.57
N THR A 88 -7.62 -5.21 1.66
CA THR A 88 -8.88 -5.34 0.88
C THR A 88 -8.72 -6.19 -0.38
N GLY A 89 -7.48 -6.52 -0.75
CA GLY A 89 -7.16 -7.29 -1.94
C GLY A 89 -6.44 -6.47 -3.00
N VAL A 90 -6.35 -7.06 -4.19
CA VAL A 90 -5.74 -6.45 -5.38
C VAL A 90 -6.78 -6.46 -6.48
N ASP A 91 -7.12 -5.28 -6.98
CA ASP A 91 -7.96 -5.11 -8.16
C ASP A 91 -7.08 -4.77 -9.35
N ALA A 92 -7.25 -5.52 -10.45
CA ALA A 92 -6.50 -5.30 -11.68
C ALA A 92 -7.46 -5.19 -12.85
N THR A 93 -7.30 -4.14 -13.65
CA THR A 93 -8.02 -3.94 -14.90
C THR A 93 -7.03 -3.71 -16.03
N ARG A 94 -7.41 -4.15 -17.21
CA ARG A 94 -6.60 -4.00 -18.41
C ARG A 94 -7.46 -3.48 -19.54
N ASP A 95 -6.87 -2.58 -20.33
CA ASP A 95 -7.39 -2.19 -21.62
C ASP A 95 -6.40 -2.55 -22.75
N ARG A 96 -6.67 -2.06 -23.95
CA ARG A 96 -5.85 -2.35 -25.15
C ARG A 96 -4.41 -1.84 -25.05
N THR A 97 -4.16 -0.85 -24.21
CA THR A 97 -2.91 -0.08 -24.12
C THR A 97 -2.34 0.00 -22.72
N SER A 98 -3.06 -0.43 -21.69
CA SER A 98 -2.67 -0.25 -20.30
C SER A 98 -3.11 -1.39 -19.38
N VAL A 99 -2.36 -1.54 -18.29
CA VAL A 99 -2.70 -2.34 -17.12
C VAL A 99 -2.75 -1.38 -15.93
N HIS A 100 -3.85 -1.43 -15.18
CA HIS A 100 -4.12 -0.62 -14.00
C HIS A 100 -4.35 -1.55 -12.82
N VAL A 101 -3.60 -1.35 -11.73
CA VAL A 101 -3.65 -2.19 -10.54
C VAL A 101 -3.76 -1.33 -9.30
N GLU A 102 -4.70 -1.67 -8.42
CA GLU A 102 -4.93 -1.00 -7.15
C GLU A 102 -4.94 -2.01 -6.01
N TRP A 103 -4.44 -1.61 -4.85
CA TRP A 103 -4.56 -2.38 -3.61
C TRP A 103 -4.51 -1.46 -2.39
N SER A 104 -5.18 -1.85 -1.31
CA SER A 104 -5.27 -1.02 -0.12
C SER A 104 -5.48 -1.78 1.18
N TRP A 105 -5.34 -1.05 2.29
CA TRP A 105 -5.66 -1.45 3.65
C TRP A 105 -6.78 -0.54 4.17
N GLU A 106 -7.90 -1.12 4.57
CA GLU A 106 -9.09 -0.40 5.02
C GLU A 106 -8.92 0.22 6.42
N GLY A 107 -9.61 1.34 6.63
CA GLY A 107 -9.68 2.05 7.90
C GLY A 107 -8.52 3.02 8.15
N ASP A 108 -8.63 3.76 9.25
CA ASP A 108 -7.68 4.83 9.58
C ASP A 108 -6.42 4.31 10.28
N LEU A 109 -6.52 3.16 10.96
CA LEU A 109 -5.41 2.61 11.74
C LEU A 109 -4.14 2.37 10.91
N PRO A 110 -4.19 1.76 9.71
CA PRO A 110 -3.02 1.64 8.84
C PRO A 110 -2.31 2.98 8.60
N MET A 111 -3.06 4.07 8.39
CA MET A 111 -2.52 5.40 8.15
C MET A 111 -1.78 5.96 9.36
N PHE A 112 -2.33 5.76 10.57
CA PHE A 112 -1.70 6.18 11.82
C PHE A 112 -0.34 5.52 12.04
N TYR A 113 -0.20 4.23 11.74
CA TYR A 113 1.09 3.54 11.84
C TYR A 113 2.03 3.86 10.68
N GLU A 114 1.52 4.13 9.48
CA GLU A 114 2.35 4.47 8.32
C GLU A 114 3.05 5.83 8.49
N TYR A 115 2.33 6.84 9.00
CA TYR A 115 2.83 8.21 9.14
C TYR A 115 3.21 8.60 10.57
N GLY A 116 2.83 7.77 11.55
CA GLY A 116 2.96 8.12 12.95
C GLY A 116 1.90 9.12 13.39
N VAL A 117 1.75 9.22 14.71
CA VAL A 117 0.78 10.09 15.37
C VAL A 117 1.47 10.73 16.56
N SER A 118 1.58 12.06 16.55
CA SER A 118 2.11 12.80 17.71
C SER A 118 1.21 12.62 18.94
N PRO A 119 1.75 12.78 20.17
CA PRO A 119 0.92 12.90 21.36
C PRO A 119 -0.17 13.95 21.16
N HIS A 120 -1.39 13.62 21.53
CA HIS A 120 -2.55 14.51 21.37
C HIS A 120 -3.68 14.09 22.31
N THR A 121 -4.61 15.01 22.53
CA THR A 121 -5.84 14.73 23.26
C THR A 121 -6.89 14.20 22.29
N ILE A 122 -7.46 13.04 22.61
CA ILE A 122 -8.64 12.51 21.93
C ILE A 122 -9.85 13.00 22.69
N GLU A 123 -10.72 13.75 22.00
CA GLU A 123 -11.96 14.29 22.55
C GLU A 123 -13.14 13.38 22.18
N GLY A 124 -14.02 13.13 23.14
CA GLY A 124 -15.25 12.39 22.93
C GLY A 124 -16.35 13.26 22.33
N ASP A 125 -17.15 12.67 21.43
CA ASP A 125 -18.38 13.27 20.94
C ASP A 125 -19.52 12.24 21.02
N PRO A 126 -20.35 12.21 22.09
CA PRO A 126 -20.38 13.12 23.24
C PRO A 126 -19.44 12.75 24.40
N LEU A 127 -19.16 11.46 24.60
CA LEU A 127 -18.20 10.96 25.61
C LEU A 127 -17.50 9.74 25.03
N LEU A 128 -16.20 9.60 25.30
CA LEU A 128 -15.47 8.37 25.03
C LEU A 128 -15.97 7.26 25.94
N HIS A 129 -16.06 6.05 25.39
CA HIS A 129 -16.44 4.86 26.14
C HIS A 129 -15.67 3.64 25.64
N PHE A 130 -14.72 3.15 26.43
CA PHE A 130 -13.85 2.04 26.07
C PHE A 130 -13.49 1.21 27.32
N TYR A 131 -13.06 -0.03 27.10
CA TYR A 131 -12.59 -0.90 28.17
C TYR A 131 -11.07 -0.76 28.30
N TYR A 132 -10.58 -0.61 29.53
CA TYR A 132 -9.15 -0.46 29.82
C TYR A 132 -8.65 -1.65 30.61
N GLU A 133 -7.96 -2.54 29.91
CA GLU A 133 -7.50 -3.84 30.44
C GLU A 133 -6.54 -3.71 31.63
N GLN A 134 -5.67 -2.69 31.64
CA GLN A 134 -4.65 -2.52 32.68
C GLN A 134 -5.25 -2.37 34.09
N ILE A 135 -6.49 -1.88 34.17
CA ILE A 135 -7.22 -1.67 35.43
C ILE A 135 -8.58 -2.39 35.43
N ASP A 136 -8.81 -3.27 34.45
CA ASP A 136 -10.00 -4.11 34.32
C ASP A 136 -11.33 -3.34 34.49
N GLN A 137 -11.50 -2.24 33.76
CA GLN A 137 -12.72 -1.43 33.88
C GLN A 137 -13.18 -0.77 32.57
N TRP A 138 -14.49 -0.55 32.44
CA TRP A 138 -15.04 0.36 31.44
C TRP A 138 -14.85 1.80 31.88
N VAL A 139 -14.21 2.60 31.03
CA VAL A 139 -13.93 4.02 31.24
C VAL A 139 -14.89 4.83 30.40
N ARG A 140 -15.51 5.85 31.02
CA ARG A 140 -16.29 6.88 30.34
C ARG A 140 -15.73 8.25 30.69
N THR A 141 -15.27 9.01 29.71
CA THR A 141 -14.57 10.28 29.91
C THR A 141 -14.86 11.25 28.77
N GLU A 142 -14.66 12.54 29.01
CA GLU A 142 -14.74 13.59 27.98
C GLU A 142 -13.53 13.51 27.05
N SER A 143 -12.35 13.20 27.59
CA SER A 143 -11.13 13.12 26.79
C SER A 143 -10.09 12.15 27.36
N VAL A 144 -9.12 11.79 26.53
CA VAL A 144 -7.93 11.00 26.89
C VAL A 144 -6.69 11.68 26.30
N GLU A 145 -5.69 11.88 27.15
CA GLU A 145 -4.35 12.29 26.72
C GLU A 145 -3.60 11.09 26.14
N TRP A 146 -3.57 10.97 24.81
CA TRP A 146 -2.90 9.88 24.12
C TRP A 146 -1.41 10.18 23.94
N GLY A 147 -0.56 9.25 24.37
CA GLY A 147 0.89 9.33 24.14
C GLY A 147 1.61 10.44 24.91
N SER A 148 0.96 11.10 25.87
CA SER A 148 1.57 12.19 26.67
C SER A 148 2.71 11.69 27.57
N GLU A 149 2.58 10.48 28.11
CA GLU A 149 3.62 9.82 28.92
C GLU A 149 4.46 8.83 28.10
N THR A 150 3.83 8.06 27.21
CA THR A 150 4.48 7.00 26.42
C THR A 150 5.11 7.47 25.12
N GLY A 151 4.87 8.73 24.73
CA GLY A 151 5.17 9.22 23.39
C GLY A 151 4.08 8.84 22.39
N GLY A 152 4.10 9.50 21.23
CA GLY A 152 3.20 9.20 20.12
C GLY A 152 3.52 7.87 19.44
N ILE A 153 2.78 7.54 18.39
CA ILE A 153 3.09 6.42 17.50
C ILE A 153 4.20 6.88 16.54
N PRO A 154 5.40 6.28 16.56
CA PRO A 154 6.44 6.60 15.59
C PRO A 154 6.04 6.11 14.19
N GLU A 155 6.49 6.78 13.13
CA GLU A 155 6.21 6.32 11.75
C GLU A 155 6.86 4.96 11.45
N SER A 156 6.11 4.05 10.83
CA SER A 156 6.65 2.75 10.38
C SER A 156 7.25 2.80 8.96
N ARG A 157 6.66 3.60 8.07
CA ARG A 157 6.98 3.68 6.63
C ARG A 157 6.83 2.37 5.86
N ALA A 158 6.15 1.37 6.43
CA ALA A 158 6.12 0.02 5.89
C ALA A 158 5.56 -0.05 4.46
N VAL A 159 4.47 0.68 4.18
CA VAL A 159 3.88 0.72 2.85
C VAL A 159 4.75 1.54 1.90
N ARG A 160 5.20 2.73 2.30
CA ARG A 160 6.08 3.56 1.45
C ARG A 160 7.36 2.83 1.05
N ASP A 161 7.98 2.11 1.96
CA ASP A 161 9.22 1.38 1.69
C ASP A 161 9.02 0.17 0.79
N SER A 162 7.88 -0.54 0.90
CA SER A 162 7.55 -1.63 -0.03
C SER A 162 7.26 -1.11 -1.44
N LEU A 163 6.60 0.05 -1.57
CA LEU A 163 6.41 0.70 -2.87
C LEU A 163 7.73 1.19 -3.46
N ASN A 164 8.64 1.70 -2.64
CA ASN A 164 9.98 2.07 -3.09
C ASN A 164 10.79 0.85 -3.57
N TRP A 165 10.59 -0.33 -2.95
CA TRP A 165 11.13 -1.58 -3.48
C TRP A 165 10.51 -1.94 -4.83
N LEU A 166 9.18 -1.90 -4.96
CA LEU A 166 8.48 -2.20 -6.21
C LEU A 166 8.96 -1.29 -7.36
N ARG A 167 9.13 0.02 -7.12
CA ARG A 167 9.71 0.96 -8.10
C ARG A 167 11.10 0.55 -8.60
N ARG A 168 11.91 -0.10 -7.75
CA ARG A 168 13.25 -0.57 -8.14
C ARG A 168 13.19 -1.87 -8.93
N GLU A 169 12.23 -2.73 -8.68
CA GLU A 169 12.08 -4.00 -9.42
C GLU A 169 11.53 -3.75 -10.83
N VAL A 170 10.59 -2.82 -10.99
CA VAL A 170 9.99 -2.48 -12.29
C VAL A 170 10.83 -1.51 -13.14
N GLY A 171 11.77 -0.79 -12.51
CA GLY A 171 12.69 0.12 -13.18
C GLY A 171 14.01 -0.51 -13.65
N GLN A 172 14.19 -1.82 -13.40
CA GLN A 172 15.32 -2.64 -13.89
C GLN A 172 14.97 -3.32 -15.21
#